data_AF-A0A7S3HKL2-F1
#
_entry.id   AF-A0A7S3HKL2-F1
#
_cell.length_a   1.000
_cell.length_b   1.000
_cell.length_c   1.000
_cell.angle_alpha   90.00
_cell.angle_beta   90.00
_cell.angle_gamma   90.00
#
_symmetry.space_group_name_H-M   'P 1'
#
loop_
_entity.id
_entity.type
_entity.pdbx_description
1 polymer ?
#
loop_
_entity_poly.entity_id
_entity_poly.type
_entity_poly.pdbx_seq_one_letter_code
_entity_poly.pdbx_strand_id
1 'polypeptide(L)'
;MSSPFPCAMLNRAPDKWREWRLGNQVLSLYLPDPKAPPPPVEQKPLCEVSHMCIKALKDKGELPSLAAAIEGLNKAPDSPGGRVREERFRDTLKTVVLAVLTPDEVEDIFPTSESKPPSRSPSKSSRRPSKMGA
;
A
#
# COMPACT_ATOMS: atom_id res chain seq x y z
N MET A 1 -21.66 -11.93 -9.39
CA MET A 1 -21.24 -12.00 -7.97
C MET A 1 -20.15 -10.96 -7.77
N SER A 2 -20.51 -9.74 -7.33
CA SER A 2 -19.55 -8.67 -7.06
C SER A 2 -19.01 -8.82 -5.65
N SER A 3 -17.70 -8.90 -5.49
CA SER A 3 -17.03 -9.00 -4.19
C SER A 3 -17.33 -7.77 -3.31
N PRO A 4 -17.56 -7.95 -1.99
CA PRO A 4 -17.93 -6.86 -1.07
C PRO A 4 -16.74 -6.06 -0.55
N PHE A 5 -15.56 -6.20 -1.16
CA PHE A 5 -14.40 -5.43 -0.74
C PHE A 5 -14.44 -4.05 -1.41
N PRO A 6 -14.49 -2.94 -0.64
CA PRO A 6 -14.45 -1.61 -1.23
C PRO A 6 -13.13 -1.36 -1.96
N CYS A 7 -12.08 -2.14 -1.67
CA CYS A 7 -10.78 -2.06 -2.31
C CYS A 7 -10.17 -3.45 -2.51
N ALA A 8 -9.66 -3.77 -3.70
CA ALA A 8 -8.98 -5.05 -3.98
C ALA A 8 -7.69 -4.84 -4.78
N MET A 9 -6.61 -5.52 -4.39
CA MET A 9 -5.39 -5.66 -5.20
C MET A 9 -5.31 -7.06 -5.79
N LEU A 10 -5.13 -7.16 -7.10
CA LEU A 10 -5.02 -8.42 -7.84
C LEU A 10 -3.74 -8.42 -8.68
N ASN A 11 -2.93 -9.48 -8.62
CA ASN A 11 -1.86 -9.66 -9.60
C ASN A 11 -2.49 -10.06 -10.94
N ARG A 12 -1.97 -9.53 -12.05
CA ARG A 12 -2.46 -9.81 -13.40
C ARG A 12 -1.34 -10.32 -14.32
N ALA A 13 -1.73 -11.30 -15.16
CA ALA A 13 -0.81 -12.07 -16.00
C ALA A 13 0.26 -12.78 -15.13
N PRO A 14 1.30 -13.45 -15.67
CA PRO A 14 2.37 -14.01 -14.84
C PRO A 14 3.21 -12.87 -14.24
N ASP A 15 2.70 -12.29 -13.15
CA ASP A 15 3.30 -11.25 -12.29
C ASP A 15 3.88 -10.03 -13.00
N LYS A 16 3.24 -9.58 -14.09
CA LYS A 16 3.74 -8.40 -14.83
C LYS A 16 3.27 -7.07 -14.23
N TRP A 17 2.12 -7.04 -13.54
CA TRP A 17 1.59 -5.85 -12.89
C TRP A 17 0.54 -6.20 -11.82
N ARG A 18 0.29 -5.24 -10.93
CA ARG A 18 -0.79 -5.28 -9.94
C ARG A 18 -1.97 -4.44 -10.43
N GLU A 19 -3.17 -4.84 -10.11
CA GLU A 19 -4.39 -4.11 -10.41
C GLU A 19 -5.06 -3.74 -9.10
N TRP A 20 -5.26 -2.44 -8.88
CA TRP A 20 -5.98 -1.90 -7.73
C TRP A 20 -7.39 -1.50 -8.17
N ARG A 21 -8.40 -1.83 -7.35
CA ARG A 21 -9.81 -1.60 -7.66
C ARG A 21 -10.51 -0.87 -6.52
N LEU A 22 -11.35 0.10 -6.85
CA LEU A 22 -12.30 0.76 -5.95
C LEU A 22 -13.64 0.94 -6.67
N GLY A 23 -14.62 0.10 -6.33
CA GLY A 23 -15.91 0.08 -7.04
C GLY A 23 -15.73 -0.20 -8.53
N ASN A 24 -16.05 0.78 -9.38
CA ASN A 24 -15.88 0.70 -10.83
C ASN A 24 -14.55 1.28 -11.35
N GLN A 25 -13.72 1.85 -10.47
CA GLN A 25 -12.41 2.38 -10.81
C GLN A 25 -11.34 1.28 -10.75
N VAL A 26 -10.48 1.26 -11.77
CA VAL A 26 -9.38 0.29 -11.89
C VAL A 26 -8.10 1.04 -12.20
N LEU A 27 -7.03 0.74 -11.46
CA LEU A 27 -5.70 1.32 -11.65
C LEU A 27 -4.68 0.20 -11.84
N SER A 28 -3.92 0.26 -12.94
CA SER A 28 -2.84 -0.69 -13.21
C SER A 28 -1.53 -0.15 -12.64
N LEU A 29 -0.93 -0.89 -11.72
CA LEU A 29 0.28 -0.53 -11.00
C LEU A 29 1.44 -1.44 -11.41
N TYR A 30 2.64 -0.88 -11.51
CA TYR A 30 3.84 -1.69 -11.68
C TYR A 30 4.03 -2.66 -10.50
N LEU A 31 4.52 -3.87 -10.78
CA LEU A 31 5.01 -4.75 -9.73
C LEU A 31 6.29 -4.11 -9.16
N PRO A 32 6.45 -3.99 -7.83
CA PRO A 32 7.73 -3.59 -7.27
C PRO A 32 8.82 -4.55 -7.73
N ASP A 33 9.99 -4.00 -8.10
CA ASP A 33 11.11 -4.80 -8.59
C ASP A 33 11.50 -5.85 -7.54
N PRO A 34 11.60 -7.14 -7.88
CA PRO A 34 11.93 -8.21 -6.94
C PRO A 34 13.37 -8.10 -6.40
N LYS A 35 14.19 -7.25 -7.03
CA LYS A 35 15.57 -6.93 -6.62
C LYS A 35 15.67 -5.63 -5.81
N ALA A 36 14.60 -4.85 -5.75
CA ALA A 36 14.60 -3.67 -4.88
C ALA A 36 14.72 -4.15 -3.43
N PRO A 37 15.45 -3.42 -2.56
CA PRO A 37 15.43 -3.70 -1.15
C PRO A 37 13.96 -3.73 -0.68
N PRO A 38 13.58 -4.69 0.17
CA PRO A 38 12.22 -4.74 0.69
C PRO A 38 11.86 -3.37 1.24
N PRO A 39 10.64 -2.86 0.97
CA PRO A 39 10.23 -1.56 1.47
C PRO A 39 10.47 -1.53 2.99
N PRO A 40 10.94 -0.40 3.54
CA PRO A 40 11.22 -0.28 4.96
C PRO A 40 10.03 -0.85 5.75
N VAL A 41 10.31 -1.69 6.76
CA VAL A 41 9.29 -2.41 7.56
C VAL A 41 8.25 -1.45 8.17
N GLU A 42 8.58 -0.18 8.23
CA GLU A 42 7.79 0.92 8.78
C GLU A 42 6.81 1.55 7.78
N GLN A 43 6.89 1.21 6.48
CA GLN A 43 5.92 1.65 5.49
C GLN A 43 4.78 0.63 5.37
N LYS A 44 3.58 1.04 5.80
CA LYS A 44 2.34 0.27 5.61
C LYS A 44 2.17 -0.13 4.13
N PRO A 45 1.74 -1.37 3.83
CA PRO A 45 1.53 -1.81 2.47
C PRO A 45 0.47 -0.93 1.78
N LEU A 46 0.61 -0.74 0.46
CA LEU A 46 -0.30 0.13 -0.30
C LEU A 46 -1.79 -0.25 -0.17
N CYS A 47 -2.09 -1.54 -0.04
CA CYS A 47 -3.45 -2.02 0.26
C CYS A 47 -4.01 -1.40 1.55
N GLU A 48 -3.20 -1.36 2.60
CA GLU A 48 -3.62 -0.88 3.91
C GLU A 48 -3.76 0.63 3.90
N VAL A 49 -2.78 1.34 3.33
CA VAL A 49 -2.84 2.81 3.15
C VAL A 49 -4.09 3.19 2.35
N SER A 50 -4.31 2.58 1.19
CA SER A 50 -5.49 2.87 0.37
C SER A 50 -6.81 2.54 1.08
N HIS A 51 -6.87 1.44 1.83
CA HIS A 51 -8.04 1.10 2.64
C HIS A 51 -8.32 2.15 3.73
N MET A 52 -7.28 2.60 4.45
CA MET A 52 -7.41 3.64 5.48
C MET A 52 -7.84 4.98 4.87
N CYS A 53 -7.25 5.39 3.74
CA CYS A 53 -7.68 6.59 3.01
C CYS A 53 -9.16 6.51 2.61
N ILE A 54 -9.59 5.38 2.04
CA ILE A 54 -10.99 5.17 1.63
C ILE A 54 -11.93 5.28 2.83
N LYS A 55 -11.58 4.65 3.96
CA LYS A 55 -12.39 4.71 5.17
C LYS A 55 -12.52 6.14 5.67
N ALA A 56 -11.39 6.84 5.84
CA ALA A 56 -11.35 8.20 6.37
C ALA A 56 -12.09 9.20 5.45
N LEU A 57 -11.93 9.08 4.13
CA LEU A 57 -12.65 9.91 3.16
C LEU A 57 -14.13 9.55 3.05
N LYS A 58 -14.51 8.29 3.27
CA LYS A 58 -15.91 7.87 3.34
C LYS A 58 -16.60 8.48 4.55
N ASP A 59 -15.92 8.51 5.69
CA ASP A 59 -16.45 9.10 6.92
C ASP A 59 -16.68 10.62 6.78
N LYS A 60 -15.86 11.29 5.95
CA LYS A 60 -16.02 12.72 5.61
C LYS A 60 -16.91 13.01 4.40
N GLY A 61 -17.37 11.98 3.68
CA GLY A 61 -18.20 12.15 2.48
C GLY A 61 -17.45 12.60 1.21
N GLU A 62 -16.11 12.59 1.23
CA GLU A 62 -15.23 13.10 0.16
C GLU A 62 -14.60 11.99 -0.70
N LEU A 63 -15.22 10.79 -0.72
CA LEU A 63 -14.88 9.74 -1.68
C LEU A 63 -14.84 10.18 -3.16
N PRO A 64 -15.73 11.06 -3.68
CA PRO A 64 -15.65 11.48 -5.07
C PRO A 64 -14.34 12.23 -5.40
N SER A 65 -13.74 12.94 -4.44
CA SER A 65 -12.45 13.62 -4.63
C SER A 65 -11.32 12.61 -4.91
N LEU A 66 -11.32 11.50 -4.17
CA LEU A 66 -10.39 10.38 -4.42
C LEU A 66 -10.62 9.74 -5.79
N ALA A 67 -11.88 9.51 -6.17
CA ALA A 67 -12.23 8.92 -7.45
C ALA A 67 -11.77 9.81 -8.63
N ALA A 68 -11.94 11.13 -8.52
CA ALA A 68 -11.48 12.09 -9.52
C ALA A 68 -9.94 12.11 -9.65
N ALA A 69 -9.23 12.03 -8.51
CA ALA A 69 -7.76 11.96 -8.52
C ALA A 69 -7.25 10.67 -9.20
N ILE A 70 -7.91 9.54 -8.96
CA ILE A 70 -7.60 8.25 -9.61
C ILE A 70 -7.89 8.30 -11.12
N GLU A 71 -8.98 8.94 -11.53
CA GLU A 71 -9.28 9.14 -12.95
C GLU A 71 -8.20 10.01 -13.62
N GLY A 72 -7.68 11.02 -12.92
CA GLY A 72 -6.53 11.82 -13.36
C GLY A 72 -5.27 10.97 -13.60
N LEU A 73 -4.99 10.01 -12.71
CA LEU A 73 -3.88 9.08 -12.89
C LEU A 73 -4.07 8.17 -14.11
N ASN A 74 -5.30 7.70 -14.37
CA ASN A 74 -5.62 6.90 -15.55
C ASN A 74 -5.49 7.69 -16.86
N LYS A 75 -5.75 9.01 -16.84
CA LYS A 75 -5.61 9.89 -18.02
C LYS A 75 -4.15 10.20 -18.35
N ALA A 76 -3.27 10.24 -17.36
CA ALA A 76 -1.85 10.54 -17.53
C ALA A 76 -0.95 9.41 -16.98
N PRO A 77 -1.00 8.20 -17.55
CA PRO A 77 -0.20 7.07 -17.06
C PRO A 77 1.29 7.27 -17.35
N ASP A 78 2.15 6.67 -16.53
CA ASP A 78 3.61 6.73 -16.69
C ASP A 78 4.13 5.82 -17.83
N SER A 79 3.24 5.07 -18.46
CA SER A 79 3.56 4.03 -19.45
C SER A 79 2.60 4.07 -20.62
N PRO A 80 3.06 3.75 -21.85
CA PRO A 80 2.16 3.52 -22.98
C PRO A 80 1.16 2.39 -22.73
N GLY A 81 1.39 1.52 -21.74
CA GLY A 81 0.47 0.46 -21.31
C GLY A 81 -0.52 0.86 -20.20
N GLY A 82 -0.65 2.15 -19.86
CA GLY A 82 -1.61 2.60 -18.84
C GLY A 82 -1.20 2.29 -17.39
N ARG A 83 0.10 2.03 -17.17
CA ARG A 83 0.63 1.65 -15.85
C ARG A 83 1.14 2.87 -15.08
N VAL A 84 0.88 2.87 -13.78
CA VAL A 84 1.29 3.93 -12.85
C VAL A 84 2.26 3.35 -11.82
N ARG A 85 3.25 4.14 -11.41
CA ARG A 85 4.17 3.74 -10.33
C ARG A 85 3.47 3.79 -8.98
N GLU A 86 3.81 2.85 -8.10
CA GLU A 86 3.26 2.79 -6.73
C GLU A 86 3.53 4.08 -5.94
N GLU A 87 4.72 4.68 -6.10
CA GLU A 87 5.11 5.96 -5.48
C GLU A 87 4.14 7.09 -5.86
N ARG A 88 3.87 7.26 -7.16
CA ARG A 88 2.97 8.30 -7.66
C ARG A 88 1.54 8.11 -7.16
N PHE A 89 1.10 6.86 -7.05
CA PHE A 89 -0.22 6.56 -6.48
C PHE A 89 -0.27 6.92 -4.98
N ARG A 90 0.78 6.59 -4.21
CA ARG A 90 0.90 7.00 -2.79
C ARG A 90 0.90 8.51 -2.62
N ASP A 91 1.65 9.24 -3.44
CA ASP A 91 1.69 10.70 -3.40
C ASP A 91 0.32 11.30 -3.68
N THR A 92 -0.39 10.76 -4.68
CA THR A 92 -1.76 11.19 -5.00
C THR A 92 -2.71 10.95 -3.84
N LEU A 93 -2.65 9.78 -3.20
CA LEU A 93 -3.44 9.49 -2.00
C LEU A 93 -3.14 10.48 -0.88
N LYS A 94 -1.86 10.79 -0.65
CA LYS A 94 -1.44 11.74 0.38
C LYS A 94 -1.93 13.16 0.08
N THR A 95 -1.87 13.61 -1.17
CA THR A 95 -2.40 14.93 -1.57
C THR A 95 -3.90 15.05 -1.34
N VAL A 96 -4.68 14.04 -1.72
CA VAL A 96 -6.14 14.03 -1.50
C VAL A 96 -6.46 14.02 -0.01
N VAL A 97 -5.74 13.19 0.76
CA VAL A 97 -5.91 13.09 2.22
C VAL A 97 -5.55 14.40 2.91
N LEU A 98 -4.43 15.05 2.56
CA LEU A 98 -4.06 16.36 3.11
C LEU A 98 -5.05 17.48 2.79
N ALA A 99 -5.80 17.37 1.70
CA ALA A 99 -6.81 18.37 1.33
C ALA A 99 -8.11 18.25 2.16
N VAL A 100 -8.36 17.10 2.79
CA VAL A 100 -9.65 16.77 3.43
C VAL A 100 -9.49 16.42 4.92
N LEU A 101 -8.41 15.73 5.28
CA LEU A 101 -8.12 15.20 6.61
C LEU A 101 -7.21 16.15 7.38
N THR A 102 -7.36 16.17 8.71
CA THR A 102 -6.47 16.96 9.57
C THR A 102 -5.08 16.31 9.59
N PRO A 103 -4.01 17.07 9.90
CA PRO A 103 -2.66 16.51 9.98
C PRO A 103 -2.57 15.30 10.93
N ASP A 104 -3.31 15.29 12.04
CA ASP A 104 -3.36 14.14 12.97
C ASP A 104 -3.90 12.86 12.30
N GLU A 105 -5.00 12.97 11.56
CA GLU A 105 -5.57 11.84 10.81
C GLU A 105 -4.65 11.40 9.66
N VAL A 106 -3.90 12.34 9.08
CA VAL A 106 -2.91 12.04 8.05
C VAL A 106 -1.74 11.24 8.64
N GLU A 107 -1.28 11.55 9.86
CA GLU A 107 -0.23 10.79 10.53
C GLU A 107 -0.68 9.37 10.91
N ASP A 108 -1.96 9.16 11.24
CA ASP A 108 -2.49 7.80 11.46
C ASP A 108 -2.42 6.92 10.20
N ILE A 109 -2.64 7.53 9.03
CA ILE A 109 -2.63 6.85 7.73
C ILE A 109 -1.18 6.70 7.21
N PHE A 110 -0.39 7.77 7.32
CA PHE A 110 1.00 7.88 6.89
C PHE A 110 1.89 8.16 8.11
N PRO A 111 2.16 7.15 8.95
CA PRO A 111 2.98 7.36 10.13
C PRO A 111 4.38 7.81 9.73
N THR A 112 4.77 9.01 10.16
CA THR A 112 6.16 9.48 10.12
C THR A 112 6.89 8.79 11.26
N SER A 113 7.68 7.76 10.96
CA SER A 113 8.33 6.96 12.01
C SER A 113 9.33 7.80 12.81
N GLU A 114 9.06 8.00 14.11
CA GLU A 114 10.12 8.17 15.09
C GLU A 114 10.88 6.83 15.18
N SER A 115 12.08 6.79 14.60
CA SER A 115 13.02 5.68 14.66
C SER A 115 13.14 5.13 16.09
N LYS A 116 12.45 4.04 16.41
CA LYS A 116 12.77 3.22 17.58
C LYS A 116 13.68 2.07 17.10
N PRO A 117 14.96 2.04 17.50
CA PRO A 117 15.89 1.03 16.99
C PRO A 117 15.40 -0.38 17.35
N PRO A 118 15.58 -1.37 16.46
CA PRO A 118 15.16 -2.73 16.74
C PRO A 118 15.95 -3.28 17.92
N SER A 119 15.28 -3.47 19.06
CA SER A 119 15.80 -4.30 20.16
C SER A 119 15.85 -5.75 19.68
N ARG A 120 16.94 -6.11 19.01
CA ARG A 120 17.28 -7.51 18.74
C ARG A 120 17.66 -8.14 20.07
N SER A 121 16.70 -8.75 20.76
CA SER A 121 17.04 -9.75 21.78
C SER A 121 17.67 -10.95 21.06
N PRO A 122 18.95 -11.27 21.29
CA PRO A 122 19.52 -12.50 20.76
C PRO A 122 18.86 -13.67 21.50
N SER A 123 18.10 -14.50 20.80
CA SER A 123 17.60 -15.78 21.32
C SER A 123 18.78 -16.74 21.48
N LYS A 124 19.49 -16.61 22.60
CA LYS A 124 20.51 -17.52 23.09
C LYS A 124 19.80 -18.73 23.71
N SER A 125 19.72 -19.84 22.98
CA SER A 125 19.45 -21.17 23.51
C SER A 125 20.14 -22.15 22.56
N SER A 126 21.41 -22.55 22.72
CA SER A 126 22.08 -23.19 23.86
C SER A 126 21.33 -24.40 24.41
N ARG A 127 21.49 -25.54 23.71
CA ARG A 127 21.85 -26.85 24.28
C ARG A 127 22.10 -27.91 23.18
N ARG A 128 23.38 -28.21 22.91
CA ARG A 128 23.87 -29.61 22.73
C ARG A 128 23.85 -30.26 24.13
N PRO A 129 23.94 -31.60 24.36
CA PRO A 129 24.18 -32.78 23.49
C PRO A 129 23.03 -33.83 23.62
N SER A 130 22.98 -35.05 23.06
CA SER A 130 23.88 -36.21 23.17
C SER A 130 23.42 -37.43 22.33
N LYS A 131 24.40 -38.14 21.75
CA LYS A 131 24.58 -39.59 21.44
C LYS A 131 23.39 -40.60 21.47
N MET A 132 23.44 -41.56 20.51
CA MET A 132 22.71 -42.86 20.29
C MET A 132 21.64 -42.78 19.17
N GLY A 133 21.55 -43.62 18.14
CA GLY A 133 22.28 -44.78 17.64
C GLY A 133 21.46 -45.44 16.52
N ALA A 134 22.12 -45.96 15.47
CA ALA A 134 21.74 -47.06 14.57
C ALA A 134 22.79 -47.16 13.46
#